data_AF-A0A8T1GZT9-F1
#
_entry.id   AF-A0A8T1GZT9-F1
#
_cell.length_a   1.000
_cell.length_b   1.000
_cell.length_c   1.000
_cell.angle_alpha   90.00
_cell.angle_beta   90.00
_cell.angle_gamma   90.00
#
_symmetry.space_group_name_H-M   'P 1'
#
loop_
_entity.id
_entity.type
_entity.pdbx_description
1 polymer ?
#
loop_
_entity_poly.entity_id
_entity_poly.type
_entity_poly.pdbx_seq_one_letter_code
_entity_poly.pdbx_strand_id
1 'polypeptide(L)'
;MVPEDVRKEMKAAAVRLAASVQFRNVGTVEFIFDVDTQNFYFLEVNTRLQVEHPVTESVTGLDLVECMLNIADGKTDHLFGASANTLAIR
;
A
#
# COMPACT_ATOMS: atom_id res chain seq x y z
N MET A 1 -8.28 -17.03 -8.30
CA MET A 1 -7.28 -15.95 -8.12
C MET A 1 -7.95 -14.63 -8.46
N VAL A 2 -7.68 -13.55 -7.73
CA VAL A 2 -8.30 -12.23 -8.01
C VAL A 2 -7.91 -11.77 -9.43
N PRO A 3 -8.90 -11.43 -10.29
CA PRO A 3 -8.66 -10.87 -11.61
C PRO A 3 -7.80 -9.60 -11.58
N GLU A 4 -7.07 -9.32 -12.66
CA GLU A 4 -6.09 -8.24 -12.69
C GLU A 4 -6.74 -6.84 -12.63
N ASP A 5 -7.89 -6.67 -13.26
CA ASP A 5 -8.72 -5.47 -13.20
C ASP A 5 -9.25 -5.21 -11.78
N VAL A 6 -9.77 -6.24 -11.11
CA VAL A 6 -10.21 -6.14 -9.72
C VAL A 6 -9.04 -5.78 -8.80
N ARG A 7 -7.87 -6.42 -8.99
CA ARG A 7 -6.65 -6.11 -8.22
C ARG A 7 -6.21 -4.66 -8.39
N LYS A 8 -6.32 -4.10 -9.61
CA LYS A 8 -6.00 -2.69 -9.88
C LYS A 8 -6.96 -1.76 -9.14
N GLU A 9 -8.26 -2.08 -9.13
CA GLU A 9 -9.24 -1.26 -8.43
C GLU A 9 -9.08 -1.33 -6.91
N MET A 10 -8.74 -2.51 -6.35
CA MET A 10 -8.39 -2.64 -4.93
C MET A 10 -7.19 -1.76 -4.55
N LYS A 11 -6.14 -1.74 -5.37
CA LYS A 11 -4.97 -0.87 -5.17
C LYS A 11 -5.36 0.61 -5.24
N ALA A 12 -6.17 1.00 -6.22
CA ALA A 12 -6.64 2.37 -6.36
C ALA A 12 -7.49 2.81 -5.16
N ALA A 13 -8.37 1.93 -4.67
CA ALA A 13 -9.17 2.18 -3.47
C ALA A 13 -8.30 2.38 -2.22
N ALA A 14 -7.26 1.54 -2.03
CA ALA A 14 -6.32 1.67 -0.92
C ALA A 14 -5.55 3.00 -0.96
N VAL A 15 -5.09 3.43 -2.15
CA VAL A 15 -4.41 4.72 -2.33
C VAL A 15 -5.35 5.89 -2.02
N ARG A 16 -6.60 5.86 -2.52
CA ARG A 16 -7.60 6.90 -2.22
C ARG A 16 -7.87 7.00 -0.72
N LEU A 17 -8.01 5.86 -0.04
CA LEU A 17 -8.23 5.81 1.41
C LEU A 17 -7.05 6.43 2.18
N ALA A 18 -5.82 5.98 1.89
CA ALA A 18 -4.62 6.51 2.53
C ALA A 18 -4.45 8.02 2.31
N ALA A 19 -4.68 8.50 1.08
CA ALA A 19 -4.62 9.92 0.76
C ALA A 19 -5.68 10.76 1.52
N SER A 20 -6.90 10.24 1.66
CA SER A 20 -8.00 10.94 2.33
C SER A 20 -7.74 11.28 3.80
N VAL A 21 -6.86 10.50 4.45
CA VAL A 21 -6.48 10.67 5.87
C VAL A 21 -5.03 11.15 6.02
N GLN A 22 -4.38 11.56 4.92
CA GLN A 22 -2.97 11.94 4.90
C GLN A 22 -2.07 10.90 5.60
N PHE A 23 -2.36 9.62 5.35
CA PHE A 23 -1.65 8.51 5.99
C PHE A 23 -0.16 8.60 5.69
N ARG A 24 0.65 8.51 6.74
CA ARG A 24 2.10 8.55 6.66
C ARG A 24 2.64 7.24 7.22
N ASN A 25 3.74 6.77 6.62
CA ASN A 25 4.42 5.53 6.97
C ASN A 25 3.76 4.29 6.36
N VAL A 26 4.21 3.09 6.75
CA VAL A 26 3.72 1.81 6.19
C VAL A 26 2.47 1.33 6.94
N GLY A 27 1.50 0.83 6.18
CA GLY A 27 0.30 0.18 6.69
C GLY A 27 -0.35 -0.72 5.65
N THR A 28 -1.33 -1.50 6.07
CA THR A 28 -2.06 -2.44 5.21
C THR A 28 -3.53 -2.07 5.15
N VAL A 29 -4.09 -2.00 3.94
CA VAL A 29 -5.54 -1.93 3.75
C VAL A 29 -6.04 -3.34 3.45
N GLU A 30 -6.97 -3.82 4.25
CA GLU A 30 -7.53 -5.16 4.12
C GLU A 30 -8.90 -5.14 3.45
N PHE A 31 -9.13 -6.15 2.62
CA PHE A 31 -10.36 -6.33 1.88
C PHE A 31 -10.83 -7.78 1.99
N ILE A 32 -12.15 -7.97 1.99
CA ILE A 32 -12.78 -9.26 1.73
C ILE A 32 -13.13 -9.32 0.25
N PHE A 33 -12.72 -10.39 -0.42
CA PHE A 33 -13.05 -10.64 -1.83
C PHE A 33 -14.03 -11.79 -1.94
N ASP A 34 -15.17 -11.56 -2.60
CA ASP A 34 -16.16 -12.57 -2.94
C ASP A 34 -15.82 -13.17 -4.30
N VAL A 35 -15.56 -14.48 -4.32
CA VAL A 35 -15.12 -15.20 -5.52
C VAL A 35 -16.23 -15.37 -6.55
N ASP A 36 -17.49 -15.48 -6.10
CA ASP A 36 -18.63 -15.74 -6.99
C ASP A 36 -19.05 -14.46 -7.72
N THR A 37 -19.12 -13.35 -6.99
CA THR A 37 -19.54 -12.06 -7.54
C THR A 37 -18.38 -11.20 -8.06
N GLN A 38 -17.13 -11.57 -7.72
CA GLN A 38 -15.92 -10.81 -8.00
C GLN A 38 -15.91 -9.39 -7.39
N ASN A 39 -16.77 -9.14 -6.41
CA ASN A 39 -16.79 -7.91 -5.64
C ASN A 39 -15.77 -7.96 -4.51
N PHE A 40 -15.27 -6.80 -4.11
CA PHE A 40 -14.44 -6.65 -2.92
C PHE A 40 -15.03 -5.60 -1.98
N TYR A 41 -14.79 -5.78 -0.69
CA TYR A 41 -15.34 -4.94 0.37
C TYR A 41 -14.22 -4.55 1.32
N PHE A 42 -14.16 -3.27 1.69
CA PHE A 42 -13.22 -2.79 2.69
C PHE A 42 -13.47 -3.47 4.04
N LEU A 43 -12.40 -3.89 4.71
CA LEU A 43 -12.45 -4.45 6.06
C LEU A 43 -11.89 -3.47 7.07
N GLU A 44 -10.59 -3.18 6.98
CA GLU A 44 -9.90 -2.29 7.91
C GLU A 44 -8.60 -1.72 7.33
N VAL A 45 -7.97 -0.82 8.10
CA VAL A 45 -6.59 -0.38 7.88
C VAL A 45 -5.75 -0.74 9.10
N ASN A 46 -4.76 -1.60 8.90
CA ASN A 46 -3.71 -1.84 9.88
C ASN A 46 -2.65 -0.74 9.76
N THR A 47 -2.65 0.22 10.68
CA THR A 47 -1.73 1.38 10.71
C THR A 47 -0.34 1.03 11.27
N ARG A 48 0.13 -0.18 10.97
CA ARG A 48 1.39 -0.76 11.46
C ARG A 48 1.95 -1.71 10.41
N LEU A 49 3.26 -1.94 10.46
CA LEU A 49 3.87 -3.02 9.70
C LEU A 49 3.31 -4.36 10.19
N GLN A 50 2.92 -5.22 9.26
CA GLN A 50 2.42 -6.56 9.55
C GLN A 50 3.55 -7.59 9.57
N VAL A 51 3.36 -8.71 10.25
CA VAL A 51 4.42 -9.73 10.43
C VAL A 51 4.82 -10.36 9.10
N GLU A 52 3.87 -10.46 8.17
CA GLU A 52 3.99 -11.02 6.83
C GLU A 52 4.64 -10.09 5.79
N HIS A 53 5.11 -8.91 6.19
CA HIS A 53 5.81 -7.98 5.31
C HIS A 53 6.99 -8.58 4.50
N PRO A 54 7.76 -9.59 4.99
CA PRO A 54 8.87 -10.16 4.21
C PRO A 54 8.44 -10.77 2.87
N VAL A 55 7.17 -11.17 2.73
CA VAL A 55 6.62 -11.61 1.43
C VAL A 55 6.62 -10.44 0.45
N THR A 56 6.09 -9.28 0.85
CA THR A 56 6.06 -8.06 0.03
C THR A 56 7.47 -7.58 -0.31
N GLU A 57 8.39 -7.63 0.65
CA GLU A 57 9.80 -7.29 0.43
C GLU A 57 10.42 -8.20 -0.63
N SER A 58 10.20 -9.51 -0.54
CA SER A 58 10.78 -10.48 -1.48
C SER A 58 10.31 -10.29 -2.93
N VAL A 59 9.06 -9.85 -3.16
CA VAL A 59 8.54 -9.64 -4.53
C VAL A 59 8.79 -8.23 -5.05
N THR A 60 8.98 -7.23 -4.19
CA THR A 60 9.21 -5.84 -4.59
C THR A 60 10.68 -5.43 -4.60
N GLY A 61 11.52 -6.10 -3.81
CA GLY A 61 12.91 -5.71 -3.55
C GLY A 61 13.06 -4.51 -2.61
N LEU A 62 11.98 -4.07 -1.94
CA LEU A 62 12.02 -3.00 -0.96
C LEU A 62 12.32 -3.55 0.44
N ASP A 63 13.12 -2.84 1.23
CA ASP A 63 13.20 -3.02 2.68
C ASP A 63 12.19 -2.06 3.32
N LEU A 64 11.09 -2.61 3.84
CA LEU A 64 9.99 -1.81 4.37
C LEU A 64 10.37 -1.17 5.70
N VAL A 65 11.20 -1.80 6.53
CA VAL A 65 11.66 -1.19 7.79
C VAL A 65 12.56 0.01 7.50
N GLU A 66 13.48 -0.10 6.54
CA GLU A 66 14.29 1.02 6.06
C GLU A 66 13.41 2.15 5.51
N CYS A 67 12.39 1.81 4.70
CA CYS A 67 11.43 2.78 4.21
C CYS A 67 10.73 3.53 5.36
N MET A 68 10.30 2.83 6.42
CA MET A 68 9.66 3.45 7.58
C MET A 68 10.58 4.46 8.27
N LEU A 69 11.86 4.11 8.46
CA LEU A 69 12.85 4.99 9.08
C LEU A 69 13.12 6.23 8.22
N ASN A 70 13.32 6.04 6.92
CA ASN A 70 13.53 7.12 5.97
C ASN A 70 12.32 8.06 5.87
N ILE A 71 11.09 7.52 5.87
CA ILE A 71 9.85 8.33 5.91
C ILE A 71 9.77 9.13 7.22
N ALA A 72 10.13 8.54 8.36
CA ALA A 72 10.14 9.24 9.65
C ALA A 72 11.17 10.39 9.66
N ASP A 73 12.32 10.21 9.01
CA ASP A 73 13.38 11.22 8.86
C ASP A 73 13.13 12.21 7.70
N GLY A 74 12.04 12.04 6.94
CA GLY A 74 11.70 12.89 5.79
C GLY A 74 12.58 12.68 4.55
N LYS A 75 13.39 11.61 4.52
CA LYS A 75 14.27 11.25 3.40
C LYS A 75 13.55 10.32 2.42
N THR A 76 12.58 10.84 1.67
CA THR A 76 11.73 10.03 0.78
C THR A 76 12.15 10.05 -0.69
N ASP A 77 13.06 10.94 -1.09
CA ASP A 77 13.40 11.23 -2.48
C ASP A 77 13.98 10.02 -3.24
N HIS A 78 14.60 9.08 -2.53
CA HIS A 78 15.21 7.88 -3.10
C HIS A 78 14.38 6.60 -2.91
N LEU A 79 13.28 6.65 -2.14
CA LEU A 79 12.51 5.46 -1.78
C LEU A 79 11.71 4.89 -2.95
N PHE A 80 11.25 5.76 -3.86
CA PHE A 80 10.48 5.35 -5.02
C PHE A 80 11.11 5.94 -6.28
N GLY A 81 11.27 5.13 -7.33
CA GLY A 81 11.79 5.61 -8.60
C GLY A 81 10.97 6.79 -9.14
N ALA A 82 11.58 7.63 -9.99
CA ALA A 82 11.02 8.90 -10.46
C ALA A 82 9.57 8.85 -11.02
N SER A 83 9.05 7.67 -11.36
CA SER A 83 7.65 7.47 -11.80
C SER A 83 6.61 7.40 -10.66
N ALA A 84 7.03 7.22 -9.42
CA ALA A 84 6.13 7.12 -8.26
C ALA A 84 5.81 8.49 -7.62
N ASN A 85 6.50 9.55 -8.01
CA ASN A 85 6.27 10.92 -7.53
C ASN A 85 4.95 11.56 -8.01
N THR A 86 4.10 10.82 -8.72
CA THR A 86 2.78 11.33 -9.17
C THR A 86 1.76 11.42 -8.03
N LEU A 87 2.02 10.80 -6.88
CA LEU A 87 1.25 11.00 -5.65
C LEU A 87 1.91 12.06 -4.75
N ALA A 88 2.32 13.19 -5.34
CA ALA A 88 2.68 14.38 -4.60
C ALA A 88 1.40 14.93 -3.95
N ILE A 89 1.18 14.54 -2.70
CA ILE A 89 0.25 15.18 -1.77
C ILE A 89 0.64 16.66 -1.72
N ARG A 90 -0.22 17.51 -2.29
CA ARG A 90 -0.28 18.94 -1.96
C ARG A 90 -1.16 19.12 -0.73
#